data_AF-A0A7X6XPJ0-F1
#
_entry.id   AF-A0A7X6XPJ0-F1
#
_cell.length_a   1.000
_cell.length_b   1.000
_cell.length_c   1.000
_cell.angle_alpha   90.00
_cell.angle_beta   90.00
_cell.angle_gamma   90.00
#
_symmetry.space_group_name_H-M   'P 1'
#
loop_
_entity.id
_entity.type
_entity.pdbx_description
1 polymer ?
#
loop_
_entity_poly.entity_id
_entity_poly.type
_entity_poly.pdbx_seq_one_letter_code
_entity_poly.pdbx_strand_id
1 'polypeptide(L)'
;MIIRQRLAEGQDAKLVSITEEHRRQGLGWRWDGLGDWSTEAIFSKLQELGVDTDPERFPAQARSAGQCAVLEQEWDAQIRESVGGWIVFPFFAVQELWLRLTPDLLCPETVAHFLETGVHQARQDPSPLDEETLASMREATTRLIDYLQTVPPDQRDEALSKVEGFALMDIRQWLIDSILVLGQSNPDVAVRIADFMSEIEQPENYQSDLAVVLAMAGREEESLERARQLRERFPDHVLALTRCGDTLVALGRPEEALEVWEQALAVAEKGIEWDLLRLRIADVLTDLKRPEMWEGIRHRHLRPPDLPAGMLEKVLRRMDPMARGYTQRSGPPAPTVKVGRNDPCPCGSGQKFKRCCGR
;
A
#
# COMPACT_ATOMS: atom_id res chain seq x y z
N MET A 1 4.11 -15.83 8.80
CA MET A 1 4.32 -14.37 8.54
C MET A 1 3.56 -13.59 9.61
N ILE A 2 3.82 -12.33 9.94
CA ILE A 2 3.47 -11.69 11.24
C ILE A 2 4.06 -12.39 12.46
N ILE A 3 3.74 -13.65 12.76
CA ILE A 3 4.50 -14.44 13.74
C ILE A 3 5.97 -14.46 13.32
N ARG A 4 6.31 -14.70 12.04
CA ARG A 4 7.71 -14.65 11.57
C ARG A 4 8.39 -13.31 11.93
N GLN A 5 7.76 -12.16 11.70
CA GLN A 5 8.41 -10.86 11.90
C GLN A 5 8.19 -10.26 13.31
N ARG A 6 7.04 -10.43 13.96
CA ARG A 6 6.81 -10.19 15.41
C ARG A 6 7.75 -11.02 16.28
N LEU A 7 8.03 -12.28 15.90
CA LEU A 7 9.03 -13.13 16.56
C LEU A 7 10.46 -12.66 16.26
N ALA A 8 10.77 -12.25 15.02
CA ALA A 8 12.07 -11.65 14.67
C ALA A 8 12.34 -10.37 15.47
N GLU A 9 11.29 -9.60 15.78
CA GLU A 9 11.30 -8.41 16.64
C GLU A 9 11.19 -8.75 18.15
N GLY A 10 11.14 -10.03 18.52
CA GLY A 10 11.16 -10.51 19.90
C GLY A 10 9.84 -10.41 20.68
N GLN A 11 8.71 -10.17 20.00
CA GLN A 11 7.41 -9.95 20.64
C GLN A 11 6.75 -11.23 21.17
N ASP A 12 7.20 -12.42 20.76
CA ASP A 12 6.80 -13.71 21.34
C ASP A 12 8.03 -14.60 21.56
N ALA A 13 8.84 -14.20 22.56
CA ALA A 13 10.10 -14.84 22.92
C ALA A 13 9.99 -16.36 23.18
N LYS A 14 8.80 -16.85 23.55
CA LYS A 14 8.56 -18.27 23.82
C LYS A 14 8.53 -19.08 22.53
N LEU A 15 7.84 -18.61 21.49
CA LEU A 15 7.83 -19.29 20.18
C LEU A 15 9.22 -19.25 19.52
N VAL A 16 9.94 -18.11 19.60
CA VAL A 16 11.32 -18.01 19.08
C VAL A 16 12.21 -19.04 19.75
N SER A 17 12.13 -19.15 21.08
CA SER A 17 12.96 -20.08 21.84
C SER A 17 12.71 -21.53 21.45
N ILE A 18 11.44 -21.94 21.35
CA ILE A 18 11.04 -23.32 21.00
C ILE A 18 11.54 -23.69 19.60
N THR A 19 11.37 -22.80 18.63
CA THR A 19 11.74 -23.04 17.22
C THR A 19 13.25 -22.97 16.97
N GLU A 20 13.98 -22.06 17.61
CA GLU A 20 15.45 -22.03 17.58
C GLU A 20 16.07 -23.25 18.27
N GLU A 21 15.44 -23.75 19.34
CA GLU A 21 15.84 -25.01 19.96
C GLU A 21 15.70 -26.17 18.96
N HIS A 22 14.64 -26.26 18.19
CA HIS A 22 14.50 -27.29 17.14
C HIS A 22 15.53 -27.18 16.03
N ARG A 23 15.83 -25.95 15.61
CA ARG A 23 16.90 -25.71 14.64
C ARG A 23 18.24 -26.23 15.19
N ARG A 24 18.54 -25.95 16.47
CA ARG A 24 19.76 -26.46 17.15
C ARG A 24 19.75 -27.98 17.30
N GLN A 25 18.59 -28.59 17.48
CA GLN A 25 18.40 -30.05 17.56
C GLN A 25 18.41 -30.74 16.18
N GLY A 26 18.54 -29.99 15.08
CA GLY A 26 18.62 -30.55 13.74
C GLY A 26 17.28 -31.04 13.17
N LEU A 27 16.14 -30.57 13.70
CA LEU A 27 14.81 -31.00 13.27
C LEU A 27 14.35 -30.41 11.92
N GLY A 28 15.18 -29.58 11.28
CA GLY A 28 15.04 -29.17 9.88
C GLY A 28 14.05 -28.04 9.59
N TRP A 29 13.24 -27.59 10.56
CA TRP A 29 12.34 -26.44 10.41
C TRP A 29 12.71 -25.30 11.35
N ARG A 30 12.25 -24.10 11.03
CA ARG A 30 12.67 -22.83 11.63
C ARG A 30 11.46 -21.93 11.89
N TRP A 31 11.64 -20.91 12.73
CA TRP A 31 10.59 -19.91 12.97
C TRP A 31 10.26 -19.09 11.73
N ASP A 32 11.18 -18.94 10.78
CA ASP A 32 10.95 -18.25 9.51
C ASP A 32 10.18 -19.13 8.50
N GLY A 33 9.74 -20.32 8.91
CA GLY A 33 8.68 -21.07 8.26
C GLY A 33 9.04 -22.43 7.68
N LEU A 34 8.19 -22.87 6.75
CA LEU A 34 8.26 -24.17 6.06
C LEU A 34 8.49 -24.02 4.55
N GLY A 35 8.96 -22.85 4.09
CA GLY A 35 9.20 -22.58 2.66
C GLY A 35 10.17 -23.58 2.02
N ASP A 36 11.20 -24.00 2.77
CA ASP A 36 12.20 -24.98 2.30
C ASP A 36 11.72 -26.44 2.36
N TRP A 37 10.57 -26.71 3.00
CA TRP A 37 10.01 -28.05 3.09
C TRP A 37 9.19 -28.39 1.85
N SER A 38 9.28 -29.63 1.36
CA SER A 38 8.36 -30.09 0.31
C SER A 38 6.95 -30.25 0.87
N THR A 39 5.94 -30.15 0.00
CA THR A 39 4.55 -30.33 0.39
C THR A 39 4.31 -31.70 1.01
N GLU A 40 4.92 -32.75 0.47
CA GLU A 40 4.86 -34.12 1.00
C GLU A 40 5.50 -34.24 2.39
N ALA A 41 6.62 -33.54 2.62
CA ALA A 41 7.27 -33.54 3.94
C ALA A 41 6.39 -32.89 5.01
N ILE A 42 5.68 -31.81 4.65
CA ILE A 42 4.74 -31.15 5.56
C ILE A 42 3.59 -32.10 5.93
N PHE A 43 2.95 -32.75 4.95
CA PHE A 43 1.87 -33.71 5.22
C PHE A 43 2.33 -34.94 6.00
N SER A 44 3.50 -35.50 5.65
CA SER A 44 4.08 -36.62 6.38
C SER A 44 4.26 -36.27 7.86
N LYS A 45 4.72 -35.05 8.16
CA LYS A 45 4.86 -34.60 9.54
C LYS A 45 3.52 -34.36 10.23
N LEU A 46 2.53 -33.78 9.55
CA LEU A 46 1.17 -33.63 10.11
C LEU A 46 0.57 -35.00 10.49
N GLN A 47 0.73 -36.00 9.62
CA GLN A 47 0.27 -37.37 9.88
C GLN A 47 1.02 -38.03 11.04
N GLU A 48 2.34 -37.81 11.16
CA GLU A 48 3.13 -38.27 12.32
C GLU A 48 2.61 -37.68 13.64
N LEU A 49 2.14 -36.42 13.62
CA LEU A 49 1.55 -35.73 14.77
C LEU A 49 0.11 -36.18 15.06
N GLY A 50 -0.49 -37.00 14.18
CA GLY A 50 -1.85 -37.51 14.32
C GLY A 50 -2.92 -36.62 13.70
N VAL A 51 -2.54 -35.64 12.88
CA VAL A 51 -3.48 -34.81 12.12
C VAL A 51 -4.01 -35.57 10.92
N ASP A 52 -5.34 -35.68 10.83
CA ASP A 52 -6.07 -36.34 9.77
C ASP A 52 -6.23 -35.41 8.56
N THR A 53 -5.17 -35.32 7.75
CA THR A 53 -5.16 -34.53 6.51
C THR A 53 -4.17 -35.11 5.49
N ASP A 54 -4.38 -34.76 4.23
CA ASP A 54 -3.55 -35.13 3.08
C ASP A 54 -3.78 -34.13 1.93
N PRO A 55 -2.97 -34.18 0.85
CA PRO A 55 -3.11 -33.23 -0.26
C PRO A 55 -4.49 -33.20 -0.92
N GLU A 56 -5.23 -34.31 -0.92
CA GLU A 56 -6.54 -34.41 -1.58
C GLU A 56 -7.65 -33.83 -0.70
N ARG A 57 -7.58 -34.04 0.62
CA ARG A 57 -8.58 -33.56 1.58
C ARG A 57 -8.35 -32.12 2.03
N PHE A 58 -7.10 -31.66 2.04
CA PHE A 58 -6.75 -30.31 2.53
C PHE A 58 -7.59 -29.20 1.89
N PRO A 59 -7.78 -29.12 0.55
CA PRO A 59 -8.56 -28.04 -0.04
C PRO A 59 -10.03 -27.99 0.41
N ALA A 60 -10.63 -29.15 0.71
CA ALA A 60 -11.98 -29.22 1.25
C ALA A 60 -12.04 -28.80 2.72
N GLN A 61 -11.06 -29.22 3.52
CA GLN A 61 -10.93 -28.80 4.92
C GLN A 61 -10.70 -27.29 5.03
N ALA A 62 -9.78 -26.73 4.23
CA ALA A 62 -9.52 -25.29 4.17
C ALA A 62 -10.78 -24.49 3.80
N ARG A 63 -11.54 -24.94 2.79
CA ARG A 63 -12.82 -24.31 2.42
C ARG A 63 -13.86 -24.38 3.53
N SER A 64 -13.95 -25.51 4.23
CA SER A 64 -14.89 -25.69 5.34
C SER A 64 -14.55 -24.79 6.53
N ALA A 65 -13.26 -24.69 6.87
CA ALA A 65 -12.77 -23.87 7.97
C ALA A 65 -12.85 -22.37 7.65
N GLY A 66 -12.65 -21.97 6.40
CA GLY A 66 -12.72 -20.59 5.92
C GLY A 66 -11.58 -19.67 6.40
N GLN A 67 -10.80 -20.09 7.40
CA GLN A 67 -9.64 -19.36 7.93
C GLN A 67 -8.54 -20.34 8.36
N CYS A 68 -7.29 -19.89 8.30
CA CYS A 68 -6.13 -20.69 8.70
C CYS A 68 -6.21 -21.05 10.20
N ALA A 69 -6.52 -20.06 11.05
CA ALA A 69 -6.60 -20.27 12.50
C ALA A 69 -7.69 -21.29 12.90
N VAL A 70 -8.82 -21.33 12.18
CA VAL A 70 -9.89 -22.31 12.45
C VAL A 70 -9.41 -23.72 12.13
N LEU A 71 -8.79 -23.92 10.96
CA LEU A 71 -8.28 -25.24 10.57
C LEU A 71 -7.12 -25.69 11.46
N GLU A 72 -6.25 -24.77 11.89
CA GLU A 72 -5.20 -25.08 12.86
C GLU A 72 -5.79 -25.55 14.20
N GLN A 73 -6.81 -24.87 14.73
CA GLN A 73 -7.48 -25.30 15.95
C GLN A 73 -8.11 -26.70 15.81
N GLU A 74 -8.69 -27.01 14.65
CA GLU A 74 -9.22 -28.35 14.34
C GLU A 74 -8.11 -29.42 14.29
N TRP A 75 -6.92 -29.08 13.79
CA TRP A 75 -5.75 -29.96 13.79
C TRP A 75 -5.18 -30.16 15.18
N ASP A 76 -5.03 -29.10 15.96
CA ASP A 76 -4.51 -29.13 17.33
C ASP A 76 -5.38 -30.02 18.24
N ALA A 77 -6.69 -30.02 18.04
CA ALA A 77 -7.61 -30.90 18.78
C ALA A 77 -7.37 -32.40 18.53
N GLN A 78 -6.68 -32.78 17.45
CA GLN A 78 -6.36 -34.17 17.09
C GLN A 78 -5.03 -34.63 17.67
N ILE A 79 -4.14 -33.68 17.96
CA ILE A 79 -2.80 -33.95 18.46
C ILE A 79 -2.87 -34.30 19.95
N ARG A 80 -2.39 -35.51 20.30
CA ARG A 80 -2.39 -35.99 21.69
C ARG A 80 -1.32 -35.29 22.53
N GLU A 81 -1.58 -35.10 23.82
CA GLU A 81 -0.64 -34.46 24.76
C GLU A 81 0.75 -35.15 24.72
N SER A 82 1.81 -34.34 24.52
CA SER A 82 3.23 -34.70 24.38
C SER A 82 3.82 -34.75 22.95
N VAL A 83 3.60 -33.72 22.12
CA VAL A 83 4.38 -33.51 20.88
C VAL A 83 5.67 -32.71 21.06
N GLY A 84 6.08 -32.45 22.30
CA GLY A 84 7.27 -31.64 22.58
C GLY A 84 7.14 -30.27 21.91
N GLY A 85 8.19 -29.76 21.28
CA GLY A 85 8.08 -28.48 20.59
C GLY A 85 7.49 -28.54 19.17
N TRP A 86 7.03 -29.69 18.68
CA TRP A 86 6.25 -29.74 17.44
C TRP A 86 4.84 -29.14 17.58
N ILE A 87 4.45 -28.70 18.79
CA ILE A 87 3.15 -28.10 19.08
C ILE A 87 2.81 -26.88 18.20
N VAL A 88 3.82 -26.14 17.71
CA VAL A 88 3.58 -24.97 16.83
C VAL A 88 3.74 -25.29 15.34
N PHE A 89 4.04 -26.54 14.98
CA PHE A 89 4.18 -26.96 13.59
C PHE A 89 2.86 -26.85 12.79
N PRO A 90 1.68 -27.27 13.31
CA PRO A 90 0.39 -27.12 12.61
C PRO A 90 0.12 -25.68 12.17
N PHE A 91 0.42 -24.71 13.03
CA PHE A 91 0.31 -23.29 12.74
C PHE A 91 1.10 -22.86 11.49
N PHE A 92 2.36 -23.32 11.34
CA PHE A 92 3.15 -23.01 10.15
C PHE A 92 2.73 -23.84 8.93
N ALA A 93 2.34 -25.10 9.15
CA ALA A 93 1.92 -26.01 8.11
C ALA A 93 0.64 -25.56 7.42
N VAL A 94 -0.36 -25.11 8.19
CA VAL A 94 -1.65 -24.68 7.61
C VAL A 94 -1.44 -23.50 6.67
N GLN A 95 -0.67 -22.48 7.07
CA GLN A 95 -0.39 -21.31 6.24
C GLN A 95 0.37 -21.68 4.96
N GLU A 96 1.42 -22.49 5.10
CA GLU A 96 2.26 -22.88 3.96
C GLU A 96 1.47 -23.74 2.96
N LEU A 97 0.66 -24.69 3.44
CA LEU A 97 -0.20 -25.51 2.59
C LEU A 97 -1.33 -24.70 1.95
N TRP A 98 -1.88 -23.71 2.67
CA TRP A 98 -2.92 -22.84 2.13
C TRP A 98 -2.42 -22.04 0.94
N LEU A 99 -1.21 -21.47 1.07
CA LEU A 99 -0.57 -20.72 -0.02
C LEU A 99 -0.24 -21.61 -1.22
N ARG A 100 0.12 -22.88 -1.00
CA ARG A 100 0.52 -23.81 -2.08
C ARG A 100 -0.66 -24.48 -2.79
N LEU A 101 -1.68 -24.88 -2.03
CA LEU A 101 -2.75 -25.76 -2.52
C LEU A 101 -4.09 -25.07 -2.70
N THR A 102 -4.29 -23.93 -2.04
CA THR A 102 -5.51 -23.12 -2.15
C THR A 102 -5.19 -21.62 -2.24
N PRO A 103 -4.31 -21.18 -3.16
CA PRO A 103 -3.92 -19.78 -3.27
C PRO A 103 -5.09 -18.84 -3.56
N ASP A 104 -6.16 -19.33 -4.18
CA ASP A 104 -7.35 -18.54 -4.51
C ASP A 104 -8.38 -18.50 -3.36
N LEU A 105 -8.19 -19.29 -2.31
CA LEU A 105 -9.06 -19.28 -1.14
C LEU A 105 -8.61 -18.17 -0.19
N LEU A 106 -9.32 -17.05 -0.25
CA LEU A 106 -8.99 -15.85 0.52
C LEU A 106 -9.46 -15.96 1.98
N CYS A 107 -8.54 -15.70 2.90
CA CYS A 107 -8.84 -15.53 4.33
C CYS A 107 -7.97 -14.38 4.90
N PRO A 108 -8.29 -13.83 6.08
CA PRO A 108 -7.55 -12.70 6.67
C PRO A 108 -6.03 -12.90 6.66
N GLU A 109 -5.56 -14.09 7.05
CA GLU A 109 -4.14 -14.40 7.20
C GLU A 109 -3.42 -14.45 5.85
N THR A 110 -4.03 -15.05 4.82
CA THR A 110 -3.43 -15.16 3.49
C THR A 110 -3.52 -13.87 2.70
N VAL A 111 -4.54 -13.05 2.93
CA VAL A 111 -4.61 -11.69 2.37
C VAL A 111 -3.49 -10.83 2.99
N ALA A 112 -3.32 -10.87 4.31
CA ALA A 112 -2.32 -10.06 5.00
C ALA A 112 -0.88 -10.47 4.64
N HIS A 113 -0.58 -11.77 4.68
CA HIS A 113 -0.03 -12.49 3.53
C HIS A 113 0.66 -11.70 2.40
N PHE A 114 -0.13 -11.58 1.34
CA PHE A 114 0.25 -10.94 0.08
C PHE A 114 0.52 -9.45 0.24
N LEU A 115 -0.22 -8.76 1.12
CA LEU A 115 0.01 -7.34 1.42
C LEU A 115 1.43 -7.11 1.95
N GLU A 116 1.87 -7.89 2.95
CA GLU A 116 3.23 -7.81 3.51
C GLU A 116 4.31 -8.12 2.48
N THR A 117 4.09 -9.13 1.64
CA THR A 117 5.06 -9.53 0.61
C THR A 117 5.25 -8.44 -0.45
N GLY A 118 4.15 -7.84 -0.92
CA GLY A 118 4.22 -6.73 -1.88
C GLY A 118 4.93 -5.49 -1.33
N VAL A 119 4.82 -5.23 -0.03
CA VAL A 119 5.49 -4.09 0.62
C VAL A 119 6.96 -4.34 0.92
N HIS A 120 7.32 -5.55 1.35
CA HIS A 120 8.70 -5.87 1.67
C HIS A 120 9.60 -5.69 0.44
N GLN A 121 9.12 -6.07 -0.75
CA GLN A 121 9.82 -5.84 -2.01
C GLN A 121 10.01 -4.34 -2.29
N ALA A 122 8.98 -3.53 -2.06
CA ALA A 122 9.02 -2.07 -2.26
C ALA A 122 9.95 -1.32 -1.29
N ARG A 123 10.20 -1.87 -0.09
CA ARG A 123 11.02 -1.22 0.96
C ARG A 123 12.53 -1.44 0.82
N GLN A 124 12.97 -2.42 0.03
CA GLN A 124 14.38 -2.82 -0.01
C GLN A 124 15.26 -2.01 -0.97
N ASP A 125 14.68 -1.28 -1.92
CA ASP A 125 15.44 -0.47 -2.89
C ASP A 125 14.84 0.94 -3.04
N PRO A 126 15.61 2.03 -2.82
CA PRO A 126 15.15 3.40 -3.07
C PRO A 126 15.06 3.77 -4.56
N SER A 127 15.36 2.85 -5.48
CA SER A 127 15.10 2.98 -6.92
C SER A 127 13.58 3.06 -7.20
N PRO A 128 13.13 3.62 -8.35
CA PRO A 128 11.74 3.46 -8.78
C PRO A 128 11.33 1.99 -8.71
N LEU A 129 10.15 1.72 -8.14
CA LEU A 129 9.64 0.36 -7.99
C LEU A 129 9.65 -0.34 -9.35
N ASP A 130 10.23 -1.53 -9.40
CA ASP A 130 10.22 -2.34 -10.61
C ASP A 130 8.81 -2.88 -10.90
N GLU A 131 8.61 -3.35 -12.14
CA GLU A 131 7.31 -3.85 -12.58
C GLU A 131 6.86 -5.08 -11.80
N GLU A 132 7.80 -5.89 -11.29
CA GLU A 132 7.50 -7.06 -10.46
C GLU A 132 6.87 -6.63 -9.12
N THR A 133 7.46 -5.62 -8.47
CA THR A 133 6.94 -5.04 -7.23
C THR A 133 5.58 -4.39 -7.47
N LEU A 134 5.42 -3.61 -8.55
CA LEU A 134 4.14 -3.00 -8.90
C LEU A 134 3.06 -4.07 -9.18
N ALA A 135 3.41 -5.16 -9.85
CA ALA A 135 2.50 -6.28 -10.08
C ALA A 135 2.08 -6.96 -8.77
N SER A 136 3.04 -7.20 -7.87
CA SER A 136 2.81 -7.76 -6.53
C SER A 136 1.86 -6.87 -5.71
N MET A 137 2.06 -5.55 -5.73
CA MET A 137 1.18 -4.59 -5.07
C MET A 137 -0.25 -4.61 -5.65
N ARG A 138 -0.40 -4.67 -6.98
CA ARG A 138 -1.71 -4.76 -7.66
C ARG A 138 -2.45 -6.06 -7.33
N GLU A 139 -1.71 -7.17 -7.26
CA GLU A 139 -2.28 -8.46 -6.86
C GLU A 139 -2.75 -8.43 -5.40
N ALA A 140 -1.91 -7.91 -4.50
CA ALA A 140 -2.25 -7.82 -3.08
C ALA A 140 -3.49 -6.94 -2.82
N THR A 141 -3.60 -5.78 -3.50
CA THR A 141 -4.79 -4.93 -3.43
C THR A 141 -6.02 -5.63 -4.00
N THR A 142 -5.88 -6.34 -5.11
CA THR A 142 -6.97 -7.10 -5.72
C THR A 142 -7.49 -8.17 -4.76
N ARG A 143 -6.60 -8.96 -4.16
CA ARG A 143 -6.97 -10.01 -3.20
C ARG A 143 -7.66 -9.45 -1.95
N LEU A 144 -7.21 -8.31 -1.44
CA LEU A 144 -7.88 -7.65 -0.32
C LEU A 144 -9.31 -7.23 -0.68
N ILE A 145 -9.49 -6.57 -1.83
CA ILE A 145 -10.81 -6.13 -2.28
C ILE A 145 -11.71 -7.35 -2.54
N ASP A 146 -11.22 -8.38 -3.22
CA ASP A 146 -11.97 -9.60 -3.50
C ASP A 146 -12.42 -10.29 -2.20
N TYR A 147 -11.54 -10.36 -1.19
CA TYR A 147 -11.89 -10.87 0.13
C TYR A 147 -12.99 -10.04 0.78
N LEU A 148 -12.83 -8.72 0.85
CA LEU A 148 -13.82 -7.83 1.49
C LEU A 148 -15.15 -7.79 0.72
N GLN A 149 -15.15 -8.06 -0.60
CA GLN A 149 -16.37 -8.20 -1.38
C GLN A 149 -17.20 -9.44 -1.01
N THR A 150 -16.57 -10.49 -0.48
CA THR A 150 -17.30 -11.65 0.07
C THR A 150 -18.01 -11.33 1.39
N VAL A 151 -17.66 -10.22 2.04
CA VAL A 151 -18.19 -9.79 3.33
C VAL A 151 -19.34 -8.79 3.13
N PRO A 152 -20.46 -8.91 3.87
CA PRO A 152 -21.54 -7.92 3.86
C PRO A 152 -21.02 -6.50 4.13
N PRO A 153 -21.54 -5.46 3.44
CA PRO A 153 -21.01 -4.09 3.53
C PRO A 153 -20.87 -3.55 4.97
N ASP A 154 -21.82 -3.86 5.85
CA ASP A 154 -21.85 -3.45 7.26
C ASP A 154 -20.77 -4.11 8.13
N GLN A 155 -20.12 -5.17 7.64
CA GLN A 155 -19.09 -5.93 8.35
C GLN A 155 -17.69 -5.79 7.74
N ARG A 156 -17.54 -5.03 6.64
CA ARG A 156 -16.27 -4.91 5.92
C ARG A 156 -15.18 -4.23 6.73
N ASP A 157 -15.51 -3.22 7.53
CA ASP A 157 -14.52 -2.55 8.38
C ASP A 157 -13.95 -3.51 9.44
N GLU A 158 -14.83 -4.29 10.09
CA GLU A 158 -14.39 -5.32 11.04
C GLU A 158 -13.55 -6.41 10.35
N ALA A 159 -13.93 -6.83 9.13
CA ALA A 159 -13.17 -7.79 8.34
C ALA A 159 -11.79 -7.25 7.93
N LEU A 160 -11.68 -5.97 7.58
CA LEU A 160 -10.41 -5.29 7.33
C LEU A 160 -9.57 -5.25 8.61
N SER A 161 -10.15 -4.91 9.77
CA SER A 161 -9.44 -4.96 11.05
C SER A 161 -8.95 -6.35 11.43
N LYS A 162 -9.64 -7.42 11.02
CA LYS A 162 -9.13 -8.79 11.17
C LYS A 162 -7.88 -9.02 10.32
N VAL A 163 -7.88 -8.57 9.06
CA VAL A 163 -6.69 -8.63 8.19
C VAL A 163 -5.54 -7.81 8.81
N GLU A 164 -5.81 -6.62 9.33
CA GLU A 164 -4.84 -5.76 10.02
C GLU A 164 -4.26 -6.41 11.29
N GLY A 165 -5.05 -7.20 12.02
CA GLY A 165 -4.57 -8.00 13.15
C GLY A 165 -3.43 -8.95 12.75
N PHE A 166 -3.46 -9.38 11.50
CA PHE A 166 -2.45 -10.17 10.80
C PHE A 166 -1.58 -9.30 9.87
N ALA A 167 -1.39 -8.02 10.10
CA ALA A 167 -0.37 -7.26 9.38
C ALA A 167 0.50 -6.44 10.34
N LEU A 168 1.71 -6.15 9.90
CA LEU A 168 2.63 -5.24 10.59
C LEU A 168 2.63 -3.84 10.02
N MET A 169 2.14 -3.69 8.80
CA MET A 169 1.91 -2.38 8.21
C MET A 169 0.54 -1.84 8.64
N ASP A 170 0.44 -0.52 8.59
CA ASP A 170 -0.85 0.16 8.53
C ASP A 170 -1.42 -0.06 7.12
N ILE A 171 -2.35 -1.00 6.98
CA ILE A 171 -2.93 -1.36 5.67
C ILE A 171 -3.69 -0.17 5.09
N ARG A 172 -4.42 0.58 5.91
CA ARG A 172 -5.21 1.74 5.46
C ARG A 172 -4.32 2.83 4.90
N GLN A 173 -3.26 3.19 5.63
CA GLN A 173 -2.27 4.14 5.11
C GLN A 173 -1.58 3.62 3.85
N TRP A 174 -1.22 2.34 3.83
CA TRP A 174 -0.61 1.73 2.65
C TRP A 174 -1.52 1.75 1.41
N LEU A 175 -2.84 1.58 1.58
CA LEU A 175 -3.81 1.69 0.49
C LEU A 175 -3.92 3.13 -0.04
N ILE A 176 -3.88 4.14 0.83
CA ILE A 176 -3.82 5.55 0.44
C ILE A 176 -2.56 5.79 -0.40
N ASP A 177 -1.40 5.36 0.09
CA ASP A 177 -0.14 5.52 -0.64
C ASP A 177 -0.16 4.78 -1.98
N SER A 178 -0.81 3.60 -2.02
CA SER A 178 -0.94 2.78 -3.22
C SER A 178 -1.76 3.44 -4.34
N ILE A 179 -2.71 4.34 -4.02
CA ILE A 179 -3.42 5.13 -5.04
C ILE A 179 -2.43 5.95 -5.85
N LEU A 180 -1.51 6.63 -5.17
CA LEU A 180 -0.48 7.46 -5.81
C LEU A 180 0.58 6.63 -6.54
N VAL A 181 0.98 5.49 -5.97
CA VAL A 181 2.05 4.64 -6.54
C VAL A 181 1.53 3.87 -7.76
N LEU A 182 0.41 3.15 -7.62
CA LEU A 182 -0.13 2.32 -8.68
C LEU A 182 -0.82 3.16 -9.76
N GLY A 183 -1.44 4.27 -9.37
CA GLY A 183 -2.20 5.15 -10.26
C GLY A 183 -1.40 5.75 -11.41
N GLN A 184 -0.08 5.95 -11.24
CA GLN A 184 0.79 6.46 -12.30
C GLN A 184 0.90 5.51 -13.50
N SER A 185 0.87 4.20 -13.25
CA SER A 185 0.98 3.16 -14.28
C SER A 185 -0.36 2.52 -14.63
N ASN A 186 -1.29 2.48 -13.67
CA ASN A 186 -2.58 1.83 -13.79
C ASN A 186 -3.64 2.61 -13.00
N PRO A 187 -4.23 3.66 -13.60
CA PRO A 187 -5.23 4.50 -12.92
C PRO A 187 -6.50 3.74 -12.54
N ASP A 188 -6.85 2.65 -13.25
CA ASP A 188 -8.03 1.85 -12.94
C ASP A 188 -7.92 1.12 -11.60
N VAL A 189 -6.71 0.65 -11.23
CA VAL A 189 -6.46 0.09 -9.91
C VAL A 189 -6.62 1.15 -8.82
N ALA A 190 -6.12 2.36 -9.06
CA ALA A 190 -6.30 3.48 -8.12
C ALA A 190 -7.78 3.83 -7.92
N VAL A 191 -8.57 3.88 -9.00
CA VAL A 191 -10.04 4.08 -8.92
C VAL A 191 -10.68 2.97 -8.09
N ARG A 192 -10.33 1.70 -8.35
CA ARG A 192 -10.90 0.56 -7.64
C ARG A 192 -10.60 0.62 -6.13
N ILE A 193 -9.36 0.93 -5.75
CA ILE A 193 -8.98 1.08 -4.34
C ILE A 193 -9.79 2.20 -3.71
N ALA A 194 -9.81 3.38 -4.34
CA ALA A 194 -10.42 4.56 -3.76
C ALA A 194 -11.94 4.41 -3.62
N ASP A 195 -12.63 3.91 -4.65
CA ASP A 195 -14.08 3.72 -4.63
C ASP A 195 -14.47 2.66 -3.60
N PHE A 196 -13.76 1.54 -3.55
CA PHE A 196 -14.06 0.47 -2.59
C PHE A 196 -13.81 0.90 -1.14
N MET A 197 -12.66 1.54 -0.88
CA MET A 197 -12.32 2.01 0.47
C MET A 197 -13.21 3.16 0.93
N SER A 198 -13.76 3.97 0.01
CA SER A 198 -14.75 5.01 0.32
C SER A 198 -16.08 4.47 0.84
N GLU A 199 -16.38 3.18 0.63
CA GLU A 199 -17.55 2.51 1.22
C GLU A 199 -17.29 2.06 2.67
N ILE A 200 -16.03 1.93 3.08
CA ILE A 200 -15.61 1.40 4.38
C ILE A 200 -15.18 2.53 5.32
N GLU A 201 -14.47 3.51 4.79
CA GLU A 201 -13.80 4.56 5.53
C GLU A 201 -14.26 5.97 5.12
N GLN A 202 -13.64 6.98 5.74
CA GLN A 202 -13.73 8.39 5.35
C GLN A 202 -13.27 8.57 3.89
N PRO A 203 -14.20 8.85 2.95
CA PRO A 203 -13.90 8.86 1.52
C PRO A 203 -12.93 9.97 1.12
N GLU A 204 -12.86 11.06 1.88
CA GLU A 204 -11.93 12.17 1.66
C GLU A 204 -10.46 11.73 1.66
N ASN A 205 -10.08 10.68 2.39
CA ASN A 205 -8.70 10.20 2.42
C ASN A 205 -8.29 9.52 1.10
N TYR A 206 -9.22 8.83 0.45
CA TYR A 206 -8.95 8.02 -0.73
C TYR A 206 -9.29 8.76 -2.04
N GLN A 207 -10.39 9.51 -2.06
CA GLN A 207 -10.83 10.23 -3.25
C GLN A 207 -9.96 11.46 -3.55
N SER A 208 -9.37 12.08 -2.52
CA SER A 208 -8.53 13.27 -2.68
C SER A 208 -7.30 13.00 -3.55
N ASP A 209 -6.55 11.92 -3.27
CA ASP A 209 -5.36 11.58 -4.05
C ASP A 209 -5.72 11.00 -5.43
N LEU A 210 -6.85 10.30 -5.55
CA LEU A 210 -7.35 9.78 -6.82
C LEU A 210 -7.58 10.91 -7.85
N ALA A 211 -8.18 12.03 -7.43
CA ALA A 211 -8.44 13.15 -8.34
C ALA A 211 -7.16 13.66 -9.01
N VAL A 212 -6.04 13.71 -8.27
CA VAL A 212 -4.73 14.13 -8.80
C VAL A 212 -4.17 13.08 -9.75
N VAL A 213 -4.23 11.80 -9.35
CA VAL A 213 -3.78 10.67 -10.18
C VAL A 213 -4.47 10.64 -11.53
N LEU A 214 -5.79 10.82 -11.56
CA LEU A 214 -6.56 10.84 -12.81
C LEU A 214 -6.16 12.01 -13.72
N ALA A 215 -5.88 13.19 -13.16
CA ALA A 215 -5.39 14.32 -13.93
C ALA A 215 -4.02 14.02 -14.55
N MET A 216 -3.09 13.49 -13.77
CA MET A 216 -1.75 13.11 -14.25
C MET A 216 -1.80 12.01 -15.32
N ALA A 217 -2.79 11.11 -15.25
CA ALA A 217 -3.04 10.08 -16.24
C ALA A 217 -3.76 10.58 -17.50
N GLY A 218 -4.09 11.88 -17.58
CA GLY A 218 -4.81 12.47 -18.72
C GLY A 218 -6.32 12.16 -18.76
N ARG A 219 -6.89 11.61 -17.68
CA ARG A 219 -8.34 11.35 -17.53
C ARG A 219 -9.04 12.59 -16.98
N GLU A 220 -8.99 13.67 -17.76
CA GLU A 220 -9.41 15.01 -17.33
C GLU A 220 -10.87 15.06 -16.87
N GLU A 221 -11.81 14.51 -17.64
CA GLU A 221 -13.24 14.58 -17.31
C GLU A 221 -13.55 13.92 -15.96
N GLU A 222 -12.99 12.73 -15.73
CA GLU A 222 -13.18 11.99 -14.48
C GLU A 222 -12.49 12.68 -13.31
N SER A 223 -11.28 13.19 -13.52
CA SER A 223 -10.54 13.95 -12.50
C SER A 223 -11.33 15.18 -12.04
N LEU A 224 -11.88 15.96 -12.97
CA LEU A 224 -12.69 17.14 -12.67
C LEU A 224 -14.00 16.78 -11.97
N GLU A 225 -14.62 15.65 -12.33
CA GLU A 225 -15.81 15.16 -11.64
C GLU A 225 -15.50 14.76 -10.20
N ARG A 226 -14.40 14.03 -9.94
CA ARG A 226 -13.98 13.69 -8.57
C ARG A 226 -13.67 14.94 -7.75
N ALA A 227 -12.95 15.91 -8.32
CA ALA A 227 -12.66 17.18 -7.65
C ALA A 227 -13.93 17.98 -7.34
N ARG A 228 -14.93 17.98 -8.24
CA ARG A 228 -16.23 18.61 -7.99
C ARG A 228 -16.95 17.95 -6.81
N GLN A 229 -17.06 16.62 -6.82
CA GLN A 229 -17.72 15.86 -5.75
C GLN A 229 -17.05 16.08 -4.39
N LEU A 230 -15.72 16.11 -4.35
CA LEU A 230 -14.95 16.42 -3.14
C LEU A 230 -15.31 17.81 -2.59
N ARG A 231 -15.35 18.84 -3.45
CA ARG A 231 -15.69 20.21 -3.03
C ARG A 231 -17.13 20.36 -2.58
N GLU A 232 -18.07 19.67 -3.23
CA GLU A 232 -19.49 19.71 -2.86
C GLU A 232 -19.75 19.01 -1.52
N ARG A 233 -19.11 17.86 -1.30
CA ARG A 233 -19.32 17.06 -0.09
C ARG A 233 -18.49 17.55 1.10
N PHE A 234 -17.33 18.13 0.84
CA PHE A 234 -16.35 18.53 1.86
C PHE A 234 -15.87 19.98 1.65
N PRO A 235 -16.78 20.97 1.69
CA PRO A 235 -16.46 22.36 1.34
C PRO A 235 -15.46 23.02 2.30
N ASP A 236 -15.34 22.53 3.54
CA ASP A 236 -14.44 23.07 4.57
C ASP A 236 -13.31 22.08 4.94
N HIS A 237 -13.07 21.04 4.14
CA HIS A 237 -12.04 20.04 4.43
C HIS A 237 -10.71 20.38 3.75
N VAL A 238 -9.72 20.75 4.56
CA VAL A 238 -8.42 21.27 4.09
C VAL A 238 -7.73 20.34 3.10
N LEU A 239 -7.64 19.03 3.39
CA LEU A 239 -6.98 18.07 2.50
C LEU A 239 -7.71 17.94 1.15
N ALA A 240 -9.05 17.89 1.17
CA ALA A 240 -9.85 17.73 -0.04
C ALA A 240 -9.70 18.96 -0.96
N LEU A 241 -9.79 20.17 -0.39
CA LEU A 241 -9.56 21.41 -1.12
C LEU A 241 -8.12 21.50 -1.64
N THR A 242 -7.13 21.11 -0.82
CA THR A 242 -5.72 21.07 -1.21
C THR A 242 -5.53 20.20 -2.45
N ARG A 243 -6.10 18.98 -2.45
CA ARG A 243 -5.98 18.09 -3.61
C ARG A 243 -6.77 18.55 -4.82
N CYS A 244 -7.92 19.21 -4.65
CA CYS A 244 -8.64 19.82 -5.76
C CYS A 244 -7.79 20.91 -6.45
N GLY A 245 -7.04 21.72 -5.70
CA GLY A 245 -6.09 22.66 -6.29
C GLY A 245 -4.90 21.95 -6.95
N ASP A 246 -4.34 20.90 -6.33
CA ASP A 246 -3.26 20.08 -6.94
C ASP A 246 -3.74 19.49 -8.30
N THR A 247 -4.99 18.99 -8.35
CA THR A 247 -5.64 18.51 -9.58
C THR A 247 -5.74 19.59 -10.65
N LEU A 248 -6.19 20.80 -10.29
CA LEU A 248 -6.32 21.90 -11.23
C LEU A 248 -4.96 22.31 -11.81
N VAL A 249 -3.90 22.32 -10.99
CA VAL A 249 -2.52 22.54 -11.49
C VAL A 249 -2.10 21.46 -12.47
N ALA A 250 -2.34 20.18 -12.15
CA ALA A 250 -2.01 19.06 -13.04
C ALA A 250 -2.72 19.15 -14.40
N LEU A 251 -3.92 19.74 -14.43
CA LEU A 251 -4.69 20.01 -15.65
C LEU A 251 -4.32 21.34 -16.33
N GLY A 252 -3.33 22.08 -15.84
CA GLY A 252 -2.90 23.35 -16.43
C GLY A 252 -3.83 24.53 -16.16
N ARG A 253 -4.57 24.51 -15.04
CA ARG A 253 -5.51 25.55 -14.59
C ARG A 253 -5.06 26.21 -13.28
N PRO A 254 -3.84 26.79 -13.22
CA PRO A 254 -3.25 27.27 -11.96
C PRO A 254 -4.00 28.46 -11.35
N GLU A 255 -4.66 29.32 -12.14
CA GLU A 255 -5.46 30.43 -11.61
C GLU A 255 -6.64 29.93 -10.77
N GLU A 256 -7.34 28.89 -11.23
CA GLU A 256 -8.44 28.28 -10.47
C GLU A 256 -7.92 27.52 -9.25
N ALA A 257 -6.73 26.92 -9.35
CA ALA A 257 -6.09 26.28 -8.21
C ALA A 257 -5.83 27.26 -7.07
N LEU A 258 -5.39 28.50 -7.39
CA LEU A 258 -5.20 29.56 -6.39
C LEU A 258 -6.50 29.88 -5.65
N GLU A 259 -7.63 29.99 -6.35
CA GLU A 259 -8.93 30.26 -5.72
C GLU A 259 -9.34 29.15 -4.74
N VAL A 260 -9.10 27.88 -5.11
CA VAL A 260 -9.43 26.73 -4.25
C VAL A 260 -8.47 26.63 -3.06
N TRP A 261 -7.18 26.89 -3.24
CA TRP A 261 -6.24 26.89 -2.12
C TRP A 261 -6.42 28.09 -1.18
N GLU A 262 -6.89 29.24 -1.66
CA GLU A 262 -7.30 30.35 -0.79
C GLU A 262 -8.50 29.96 0.09
N GLN A 263 -9.45 29.18 -0.43
CA GLN A 263 -10.53 28.59 0.39
C GLN A 263 -9.94 27.64 1.45
N ALA A 264 -8.99 26.78 1.07
CA ALA A 264 -8.32 25.86 1.99
C ALA A 264 -7.56 26.61 3.10
N LEU A 265 -6.91 27.74 2.78
CA LEU A 265 -6.22 28.59 3.76
C LEU A 265 -7.19 29.21 4.77
N ALA A 266 -8.42 29.54 4.35
CA ALA A 266 -9.42 30.15 5.21
C ALA A 266 -9.97 29.20 6.28
N VAL A 267 -9.97 27.89 6.00
CA VAL A 267 -10.49 26.85 6.90
C VAL A 267 -9.38 26.04 7.59
N ALA A 268 -8.11 26.31 7.27
CA ALA A 268 -6.98 25.65 7.94
C ALA A 268 -6.93 26.00 9.43
N GLU A 269 -6.95 24.98 10.29
CA GLU A 269 -6.90 25.15 11.75
C GLU A 269 -5.49 24.98 12.32
N LYS A 270 -4.56 24.41 11.53
CA LYS A 270 -3.21 24.05 11.98
C LYS A 270 -2.14 24.78 11.17
N GLY A 271 -1.10 25.26 11.84
CA GLY A 271 0.03 25.95 11.20
C GLY A 271 0.70 25.14 10.09
N ILE A 272 0.82 23.81 10.27
CA ILE A 272 1.43 22.92 9.27
C ILE A 272 0.62 22.83 7.97
N GLU A 273 -0.71 22.75 8.05
CA GLU A 273 -1.59 22.71 6.88
C GLU A 273 -1.52 24.03 6.11
N TRP A 274 -1.56 25.15 6.85
CA TRP A 274 -1.42 26.49 6.30
C TRP A 274 -0.07 26.71 5.61
N ASP A 275 1.04 26.24 6.22
CA ASP A 275 2.38 26.37 5.65
C ASP A 275 2.55 25.52 4.38
N LEU A 276 1.94 24.33 4.33
CA LEU A 276 1.96 23.47 3.15
C LEU A 276 1.16 24.06 1.99
N LEU A 277 0.04 24.74 2.26
CA LEU A 277 -0.73 25.50 1.28
C LEU A 277 0.05 26.73 0.80
N ARG A 278 0.70 27.45 1.71
CA ARG A 278 1.58 28.58 1.37
C ARG A 278 2.64 28.16 0.36
N LEU A 279 3.32 27.04 0.58
CA LEU A 279 4.37 26.57 -0.32
C LEU A 279 3.84 26.31 -1.73
N ARG A 280 2.68 25.65 -1.85
CA ARG A 280 2.00 25.39 -3.12
C ARG A 280 1.63 26.68 -3.86
N ILE A 281 0.97 27.61 -3.16
CA ILE A 281 0.54 28.90 -3.71
C ILE A 281 1.76 29.71 -4.16
N ALA A 282 2.80 29.80 -3.33
CA ALA A 282 4.00 30.57 -3.65
C ALA A 282 4.75 29.99 -4.87
N ASP A 283 4.81 28.66 -4.99
CA ASP A 283 5.40 27.98 -6.14
C ASP A 283 4.63 28.31 -7.43
N VAL A 284 3.31 28.14 -7.42
CA VAL A 284 2.47 28.46 -8.60
C VAL A 284 2.54 29.94 -8.97
N LEU A 285 2.52 30.86 -7.99
CA LEU A 285 2.68 32.28 -8.26
C LEU A 285 4.05 32.61 -8.86
N THR A 286 5.10 31.89 -8.46
CA THR A 286 6.43 32.02 -9.05
C THR A 286 6.42 31.59 -10.52
N ASP A 287 5.79 30.44 -10.83
CA ASP A 287 5.66 29.94 -12.20
C ASP A 287 4.83 30.88 -13.09
N LEU A 288 3.78 31.49 -12.53
CA LEU A 288 2.99 32.54 -13.18
C LEU A 288 3.70 33.90 -13.27
N LYS A 289 4.93 34.02 -12.74
CA LYS A 289 5.73 35.24 -12.68
C LYS A 289 5.05 36.40 -11.94
N ARG A 290 4.33 36.07 -10.85
CA ARG A 290 3.63 37.00 -9.96
C ARG A 290 3.89 36.70 -8.47
N PRO A 291 5.13 36.48 -8.03
CA PRO A 291 5.42 36.13 -6.63
C PRO A 291 4.94 37.19 -5.63
N GLU A 292 4.84 38.46 -6.03
CA GLU A 292 4.37 39.57 -5.20
C GLU A 292 2.91 39.43 -4.75
N MET A 293 2.09 38.69 -5.51
CA MET A 293 0.68 38.44 -5.17
C MET A 293 0.53 37.66 -3.86
N TRP A 294 1.56 36.91 -3.45
CA TRP A 294 1.54 36.14 -2.21
C TRP A 294 1.30 37.03 -1.00
N GLU A 295 1.92 38.22 -0.92
CA GLU A 295 1.70 39.10 0.24
C GLU A 295 0.24 39.54 0.35
N GLY A 296 -0.41 39.81 -0.77
CA GLY A 296 -1.83 40.13 -0.80
C GLY A 296 -2.69 38.99 -0.27
N ILE A 297 -2.40 37.75 -0.67
CA ILE A 297 -3.09 36.54 -0.17
C ILE A 297 -2.81 36.36 1.31
N ARG A 298 -1.54 36.33 1.71
CA ARG A 298 -1.11 36.11 3.09
C ARG A 298 -1.76 37.07 4.07
N HIS A 299 -1.89 38.35 3.72
CA HIS A 299 -2.49 39.35 4.59
C HIS A 299 -4.00 39.16 4.81
N ARG A 300 -4.70 38.42 3.93
CA ARG A 300 -6.13 38.11 4.10
C ARG A 300 -6.40 36.94 5.04
N HIS A 301 -5.40 36.09 5.30
CA HIS A 301 -5.57 34.86 6.08
C HIS A 301 -4.74 34.88 7.36
N LEU A 302 -5.37 34.53 8.48
CA LEU A 302 -4.66 34.34 9.74
C LEU A 302 -3.93 33.00 9.71
N ARG A 303 -2.59 33.00 9.90
CA ARG A 303 -1.84 31.75 10.08
C ARG A 303 -2.21 31.13 11.44
N PRO A 304 -2.69 29.88 11.48
CA PRO A 304 -3.00 29.20 12.73
C PRO A 304 -1.74 28.87 13.56
N PRO A 305 -1.89 28.58 14.86
CA PRO A 305 -0.79 28.15 15.70
C PRO A 305 -0.25 26.78 15.26
N ASP A 306 1.01 26.52 15.60
CA ASP A 306 1.63 25.22 15.37
C ASP A 306 1.04 24.15 16.30
N LEU A 307 1.05 22.90 15.84
CA LEU A 307 0.73 21.77 16.69
C LEU A 307 1.80 21.60 17.78
N PRO A 308 1.42 21.15 18.99
CA PRO A 308 2.39 20.68 19.98
C PRO A 308 3.30 19.61 19.37
N ALA A 309 4.59 19.62 19.71
CA ALA A 309 5.60 18.75 19.09
C ALA A 309 5.18 17.26 19.05
N GLY A 310 4.61 16.73 20.13
CA GLY A 310 4.16 15.33 20.19
C GLY A 310 2.92 15.01 19.34
N MET A 311 2.12 16.01 18.97
CA MET A 311 1.01 15.86 18.01
C MET A 311 1.50 16.04 16.58
N LEU A 312 2.44 16.97 16.35
CA LEU A 312 3.10 17.15 15.06
C LEU A 312 3.82 15.87 14.63
N GLU A 313 4.55 15.22 15.53
CA GLU A 313 5.21 13.94 15.26
C GLU A 313 4.22 12.85 14.81
N LYS A 314 3.05 12.75 15.46
CA LYS A 314 1.99 11.80 15.07
C LYS A 314 1.39 12.12 13.70
N VAL A 315 1.17 13.40 13.40
CA VAL A 315 0.66 13.86 12.11
C VAL A 315 1.68 13.62 11.01
N LEU A 316 2.94 14.00 11.22
CA LEU A 316 4.03 13.77 10.28
C LEU A 316 4.29 12.28 10.04
N ARG A 317 4.12 11.43 11.06
CA ARG A 317 4.22 9.98 10.90
C ARG A 317 3.09 9.38 10.05
N ARG A 318 1.88 9.96 10.11
CA ARG A 318 0.77 9.61 9.21
C ARG A 318 0.92 10.21 7.81
N MET A 319 1.56 11.37 7.73
CA MET A 319 1.91 12.04 6.48
C MET A 319 3.24 11.54 5.91
N ASP A 320 3.92 10.56 6.54
CA ASP A 320 5.17 10.00 6.04
C ASP A 320 4.83 9.08 4.87
N PRO A 321 4.99 9.51 3.61
CA PRO A 321 4.43 8.83 2.45
C PRO A 321 5.32 7.64 2.02
N MET A 322 6.04 7.04 2.97
CA MET A 322 7.31 6.34 2.76
C MET A 322 8.35 7.29 2.12
N ALA A 323 8.90 8.21 2.93
CA ALA A 323 10.12 8.99 2.67
C ALA A 323 10.57 9.14 1.19
N ARG A 324 10.17 10.25 0.54
CA ARG A 324 10.71 10.81 -0.73
C ARG A 324 10.13 10.27 -2.05
N GLY A 325 8.82 10.28 -2.23
CA GLY A 325 8.21 10.09 -3.56
C GLY A 325 7.79 11.36 -4.30
N TYR A 326 7.21 12.33 -3.59
CA TYR A 326 6.37 13.36 -4.25
C TYR A 326 6.86 14.81 -4.16
N THR A 327 8.07 15.05 -3.64
CA THR A 327 8.76 16.34 -3.86
C THR A 327 9.59 16.34 -5.15
N GLN A 328 9.55 15.28 -5.97
CA GLN A 328 9.97 15.41 -7.36
C GLN A 328 8.89 16.17 -8.12
N ARG A 329 8.95 17.52 -7.99
CA ARG A 329 8.88 18.37 -9.18
C ARG A 329 9.55 17.60 -10.30
N SER A 330 8.85 17.48 -11.42
CA SER A 330 9.41 17.26 -12.75
C SER A 330 10.91 17.51 -12.71
N GLY A 331 11.69 16.44 -12.55
CA GLY A 331 13.13 16.56 -12.62
C GLY A 331 13.45 17.23 -13.95
N PRO A 332 14.53 18.01 -14.06
CA PRO A 332 14.98 18.44 -15.38
C PRO A 332 14.97 17.20 -16.29
N PRO A 333 14.43 17.29 -17.52
CA PRO A 333 14.19 16.14 -18.38
C PRO A 333 15.42 15.23 -18.33
N ALA A 334 15.17 13.93 -18.09
CA ALA A 334 16.22 12.92 -17.92
C ALA A 334 17.36 13.24 -18.89
N PRO A 335 18.62 13.33 -18.42
CA PRO A 335 19.72 13.79 -19.26
C PRO A 335 19.68 12.93 -20.51
N THR A 336 19.29 13.54 -21.63
CA THR A 336 19.23 12.85 -22.91
C THR A 336 20.61 12.27 -23.08
N VAL A 337 20.73 10.94 -23.02
CA VAL A 337 21.97 10.25 -23.35
C VAL A 337 22.34 10.83 -24.70
N LYS A 338 23.42 11.61 -24.76
CA LYS A 338 23.89 12.18 -26.01
C LYS A 338 24.37 11.02 -26.86
N VAL A 339 23.45 10.39 -27.57
CA VAL A 339 23.75 9.34 -28.53
C VAL A 339 24.62 9.99 -29.60
N GLY A 340 25.87 9.57 -29.68
CA GLY A 340 26.80 10.07 -30.68
C GLY A 340 26.24 9.76 -32.07
N ARG A 341 26.45 10.66 -33.04
CA ARG A 341 25.96 10.50 -34.43
C ARG A 341 26.32 9.14 -35.06
N ASN A 342 27.38 8.49 -34.58
CA ASN A 342 27.86 7.20 -35.08
C ASN A 342 27.50 5.99 -34.20
N ASP A 343 26.87 6.20 -33.05
CA ASP A 343 26.49 5.13 -32.11
C ASP A 343 25.28 4.34 -32.62
N PRO A 344 25.05 3.11 -32.14
CA PRO A 344 23.83 2.36 -32.43
C PRO A 344 22.58 3.15 -32.07
N CYS A 345 21.58 3.12 -32.95
CA CYS A 345 20.34 3.88 -32.77
C CYS A 345 19.48 3.23 -31.68
N PRO A 346 19.00 4.00 -30.68
CA PRO A 346 18.26 3.45 -29.53
C PRO A 346 16.87 2.90 -29.88
N CYS A 347 16.36 3.11 -31.10
CA CYS A 347 15.10 2.52 -31.56
C CYS A 347 15.17 1.03 -31.90
N GLY A 348 16.33 0.37 -31.69
CA GLY A 348 16.51 -1.05 -31.94
C GLY A 348 16.69 -1.45 -33.41
N SER A 349 16.82 -0.48 -34.32
CA SER A 349 16.94 -0.74 -35.78
C SER A 349 18.28 -1.35 -36.22
N GLY A 350 19.27 -1.43 -35.32
CA GLY A 350 20.63 -1.89 -35.63
C GLY A 350 21.47 -0.92 -36.47
N GLN A 351 20.93 0.24 -36.88
CA GLN A 351 21.64 1.24 -37.67
C GLN A 351 22.34 2.29 -36.79
N LYS A 352 23.32 3.02 -37.35
CA LYS A 352 23.91 4.19 -36.66
C LYS A 352 22.89 5.33 -36.54
N PHE A 353 22.90 6.06 -35.43
CA PHE A 353 21.93 7.12 -35.13
C PHE A 353 21.72 8.12 -36.28
N LYS A 354 22.81 8.62 -36.90
CA LYS A 354 22.73 9.54 -38.06
C LYS A 354 22.02 9.01 -39.31
N ARG A 355 21.81 7.70 -39.41
CA ARG A 355 21.18 7.06 -40.58
C ARG A 355 19.73 6.65 -40.32
N CYS A 356 19.28 6.70 -39.06
CA CYS A 356 17.94 6.31 -38.62
C CYS A 356 17.22 7.52 -37.97
N CYS A 357 17.12 7.59 -36.64
CA CYS A 357 16.40 8.66 -35.93
C CYS A 357 17.10 10.03 -35.94
N GLY A 358 18.37 10.12 -36.34
CA GLY A 358 19.15 11.36 -36.42
C GLY A 358 19.23 11.98 -37.82
N ARG A 359 18.22 11.74 -38.68
CA ARG A 359 18.08 12.38 -40.00
C ARG A 359 17.37 13.71 -39.95
#